data_AF-A0A485D941-F1
#
_entry.id   AF-A0A485D941-F1
#
_cell.length_a   1.000
_cell.length_b   1.000
_cell.length_c   1.000
_cell.angle_alpha   90.00
_cell.angle_beta   90.00
_cell.angle_gamma   90.00
#
_symmetry.space_group_name_H-M   'P 1'
#
loop_
_entity.id
_entity.type
_entity.pdbx_description
1 polymer ?
#
loop_
_entity_poly.entity_id
_entity_poly.type
_entity_poly.pdbx_seq_one_letter_code
_entity_poly.pdbx_strand_id
1 'polypeptide(L)'
;MTQPTREITLEAARYEDESMNPGDYVEDQIESVTFDRITTQTAKQVIVQKVREAERAMVVDQFREHEGEIITGVVKKVNRDNITLDLGSNAEAVILREDMLPRENFRPGDRIRRCPVCGSSGSARRSAVRDPF
;
A
#
# COMPACT_ATOMS: atom_id res chain seq x y z
N MET A 1 28.42 -3.80 -9.92
CA MET A 1 27.25 -4.28 -10.69
C MET A 1 27.23 -3.46 -11.97
N THR A 2 27.64 -4.02 -13.09
CA THR A 2 27.58 -3.37 -14.40
C THR A 2 26.26 -3.74 -15.07
N GLN A 3 25.45 -2.75 -15.46
CA GLN A 3 24.20 -2.93 -16.19
C GLN A 3 24.46 -2.56 -17.67
N PRO A 4 24.85 -3.52 -18.53
CA PRO A 4 25.30 -3.24 -19.89
C PRO A 4 24.22 -2.66 -20.81
N THR A 5 22.95 -2.71 -20.40
CA THR A 5 21.81 -2.13 -21.14
C THR A 5 21.50 -0.67 -20.76
N ARG A 6 22.23 -0.08 -19.81
CA ARG A 6 21.99 1.29 -19.30
C ARG A 6 23.26 2.12 -19.15
N GLU A 7 24.36 1.68 -19.75
CA GLU A 7 25.66 2.34 -19.65
C GLU A 7 26.12 2.75 -21.06
N ILE A 8 26.45 4.03 -21.23
CA ILE A 8 27.09 4.58 -22.43
C ILE A 8 28.47 5.15 -22.07
N THR A 9 29.41 5.13 -23.01
CA THR A 9 30.72 5.74 -22.78
C THR A 9 30.62 7.27 -22.83
N LEU A 10 31.49 7.96 -22.10
CA LEU A 10 31.56 9.43 -22.06
C LEU A 10 31.76 10.05 -23.47
N GLU A 11 32.48 9.33 -24.34
CA GLU A 11 32.68 9.74 -25.73
C GLU A 11 31.40 9.65 -26.56
N ALA A 12 30.57 8.64 -26.33
CA ALA A 12 29.27 8.49 -26.99
C ALA A 12 28.24 9.50 -26.44
N ALA A 13 28.23 9.75 -25.13
CA ALA A 13 27.35 10.74 -24.50
C ALA A 13 27.61 12.17 -25.04
N ARG A 14 28.88 12.54 -25.19
CA ARG A 14 29.28 13.86 -25.74
C ARG A 14 28.95 14.06 -27.21
N TYR A 15 28.64 13.00 -27.95
CA TYR A 15 28.20 13.10 -29.34
C TYR A 15 26.76 13.62 -29.46
N GLU A 16 25.91 13.28 -28.48
CA GLU A 16 24.52 13.76 -28.44
C GLU A 16 24.40 15.09 -27.71
N ASP A 17 25.12 15.26 -26.59
CA ASP A 17 25.15 16.51 -25.83
C ASP A 17 26.53 16.77 -25.20
N GLU A 18 27.22 17.80 -25.68
CA GLU A 18 28.62 18.10 -25.30
C GLU A 18 28.77 18.54 -23.82
N SER A 19 27.66 18.83 -23.14
CA SER A 19 27.61 19.27 -21.74
C SER A 19 27.54 18.14 -20.70
N MET A 20 27.44 16.87 -21.13
CA MET A 20 27.24 15.72 -20.23
C MET A 20 28.48 15.33 -19.42
N ASN A 21 28.26 15.07 -18.12
CA ASN A 21 29.27 14.61 -17.18
C ASN A 21 29.09 13.13 -16.83
N PRO A 22 30.17 12.43 -16.38
CA PRO A 22 30.07 11.04 -15.95
C PRO A 22 29.13 10.93 -14.73
N GLY A 23 27.98 10.27 -14.93
CA GLY A 23 26.93 10.12 -13.91
C GLY A 23 25.59 10.75 -14.30
N ASP A 24 25.56 11.55 -15.37
CA ASP A 24 24.31 12.12 -15.90
C ASP A 24 23.50 11.06 -16.67
N TYR A 25 22.18 11.26 -16.71
CA TYR A 25 21.25 10.38 -17.41
C TYR A 25 20.96 10.93 -18.80
N VAL A 26 21.15 10.10 -19.82
CA VAL A 26 20.76 10.40 -21.21
C VAL A 26 19.41 9.75 -21.47
N GLU A 27 18.40 10.56 -21.77
CA GLU A 27 17.06 10.09 -22.11
C GLU A 27 16.92 9.98 -23.63
N ASP A 28 17.06 8.76 -24.16
CA ASP A 28 16.71 8.48 -25.55
C ASP A 28 15.20 8.57 -25.75
N GLN A 29 14.77 9.43 -26.68
CA GLN A 29 13.38 9.53 -27.08
C GLN A 29 13.00 8.33 -27.94
N ILE A 30 12.39 7.32 -27.32
CA ILE A 30 11.82 6.16 -28.02
C ILE A 30 10.49 6.57 -28.66
N GLU A 31 10.26 6.16 -29.91
CA GLU A 31 8.97 6.37 -30.58
C GLU A 31 7.80 5.80 -29.77
N SER A 32 6.72 6.58 -29.69
CA SER A 32 5.51 6.18 -28.98
C SER A 32 4.87 4.95 -29.63
N VAL A 33 4.71 3.88 -28.85
CA VAL A 33 4.06 2.64 -29.29
C VAL A 33 2.67 2.93 -29.84
N THR A 34 2.35 2.38 -31.02
CA THR A 34 1.01 2.53 -31.62
C THR A 34 -0.03 1.81 -30.76
N PHE A 35 -1.04 2.57 -30.31
CA PHE A 35 -2.10 2.05 -29.46
C PHE A 35 -3.10 1.18 -30.27
N ASP A 36 -2.87 -0.13 -30.32
CA ASP A 36 -3.86 -1.09 -30.80
C ASP A 36 -4.96 -1.33 -29.74
N ARG A 37 -6.09 -1.96 -30.14
CA ARG A 37 -7.22 -2.27 -29.24
C ARG A 37 -6.78 -3.07 -28.00
N ILE A 38 -5.87 -4.02 -28.18
CA ILE A 38 -5.34 -4.87 -27.10
C ILE A 38 -4.49 -4.04 -26.12
N THR A 39 -3.63 -3.16 -26.65
CA THR A 39 -2.78 -2.31 -25.83
C THR A 39 -3.58 -1.27 -25.06
N THR A 40 -4.67 -0.75 -25.64
CA THR A 40 -5.58 0.21 -24.98
C THR A 40 -6.30 -0.43 -23.79
N GLN A 41 -6.80 -1.66 -23.96
CA GLN A 41 -7.46 -2.38 -22.86
C GLN A 41 -6.48 -2.70 -21.73
N THR A 42 -5.27 -3.12 -22.09
CA THR A 42 -4.19 -3.37 -21.13
C THR A 42 -3.79 -2.09 -20.41
N ALA A 43 -3.67 -0.98 -21.13
CA ALA A 43 -3.38 0.34 -20.55
C ALA A 43 -4.45 0.75 -19.54
N LYS A 44 -5.74 0.57 -19.85
CA LYS A 44 -6.82 0.83 -18.88
C LYS A 44 -6.67 -0.01 -17.61
N GLN A 45 -6.33 -1.29 -17.75
CA GLN A 45 -6.13 -2.17 -16.60
C GLN A 45 -4.93 -1.74 -15.75
N VAL A 46 -3.81 -1.38 -16.40
CA VAL A 46 -2.60 -0.87 -15.73
C VAL A 46 -2.89 0.46 -15.04
N ILE A 47 -3.65 1.36 -15.67
CA ILE A 47 -4.04 2.65 -15.07
C ILE A 47 -4.87 2.40 -13.79
N VAL A 48 -5.88 1.53 -13.84
CA VAL A 48 -6.69 1.21 -12.66
C VAL A 48 -5.84 0.57 -11.56
N GLN A 49 -4.88 -0.29 -11.92
CA GLN A 49 -3.93 -0.85 -10.96
C GLN A 49 -3.08 0.24 -10.32
N LYS A 50 -2.53 1.15 -11.11
CA LYS A 50 -1.70 2.27 -10.63
C LYS A 50 -2.47 3.23 -9.74
N VAL A 51 -3.71 3.56 -10.07
CA VAL A 51 -4.59 4.37 -9.23
C VAL A 51 -4.82 3.67 -7.89
N ARG A 52 -5.13 2.37 -7.89
CA ARG A 52 -5.34 1.61 -6.66
C ARG A 52 -4.07 1.46 -5.81
N GLU A 53 -2.89 1.36 -6.45
CA GLU A 53 -1.60 1.37 -5.76
C GLU A 53 -1.35 2.73 -5.07
N ALA A 54 -1.64 3.83 -5.77
CA ALA A 54 -1.52 5.17 -5.21
C ALA A 54 -2.49 5.38 -4.04
N GLU A 55 -3.75 4.98 -4.18
CA GLU A 55 -4.74 5.02 -3.08
C GLU A 55 -4.26 4.24 -1.86
N ARG A 56 -3.71 3.03 -2.06
CA ARG A 56 -3.16 2.22 -0.96
C ARG A 56 -1.96 2.88 -0.29
N ALA A 57 -1.06 3.48 -1.06
CA ALA A 57 0.10 4.18 -0.51
C ALA A 57 -0.33 5.37 0.36
N MET A 58 -1.30 6.16 -0.12
CA MET A 58 -1.87 7.28 0.65
C MET A 58 -2.52 6.82 1.96
N VAL A 59 -3.28 5.72 1.91
CA VAL A 59 -3.87 5.13 3.13
C VAL A 59 -2.76 4.71 4.09
N VAL A 60 -1.73 3.99 3.62
CA VAL A 60 -0.60 3.57 4.48
C VAL A 60 0.08 4.77 5.14
N ASP A 61 0.34 5.84 4.40
CA ASP A 61 0.98 7.04 4.95
C ASP A 61 0.10 7.75 5.99
N GLN A 62 -1.21 7.81 5.77
CA GLN A 62 -2.14 8.33 6.78
C GLN A 62 -2.11 7.48 8.07
N PHE A 63 -2.10 6.16 7.97
CA PHE A 63 -2.09 5.29 9.17
C PHE A 63 -0.74 5.23 9.88
N ARG A 64 0.37 5.51 9.19
CA ARG A 64 1.70 5.65 9.83
C ARG A 64 1.72 6.76 10.86
N GLU A 65 1.04 7.88 10.59
CA GLU A 65 0.96 9.01 11.53
C GLU A 65 0.08 8.69 12.75
N HIS A 66 -0.93 7.84 12.57
CA HIS A 66 -1.86 7.42 13.63
C HIS A 66 -1.42 6.11 14.35
N GLU A 67 -0.18 5.67 14.19
CA GLU A 67 0.36 4.50 14.89
C GLU A 67 0.37 4.72 16.41
N GLY A 68 -0.49 3.99 17.13
CA GLY A 68 -0.59 4.07 18.59
C GLY A 68 -1.82 4.80 19.12
N GLU A 69 -2.64 5.40 18.24
CA GLU A 69 -3.92 5.98 18.65
C GLU A 69 -4.98 4.88 18.85
N ILE A 70 -6.03 5.18 19.61
CA ILE A 70 -7.14 4.25 19.79
C ILE A 70 -8.25 4.63 18.80
N ILE A 71 -8.41 3.82 17.75
CA ILE A 71 -9.41 4.05 16.71
C ILE A 71 -10.64 3.17 16.98
N THR A 72 -11.82 3.76 16.83
CA THR A 72 -13.09 3.02 16.88
C THR A 72 -13.48 2.59 15.47
N GLY A 73 -13.72 1.30 15.28
CA GLY A 73 -14.17 0.74 14.01
C GLY A 73 -15.47 -0.06 14.14
N VAL A 74 -16.13 -0.26 13.00
CA VAL A 74 -17.35 -1.09 12.92
C VAL A 74 -16.99 -2.43 12.28
N VAL A 75 -17.50 -3.52 12.86
CA VAL A 75 -17.32 -4.86 12.28
C VAL A 75 -18.13 -4.98 10.99
N LYS A 76 -17.44 -5.12 9.86
CA LYS A 76 -18.05 -5.30 8.54
C LYS A 76 -18.25 -6.78 8.22
N LYS A 77 -17.23 -7.60 8.47
CA LYS A 77 -17.26 -9.04 8.19
C LYS A 77 -16.55 -9.84 9.26
N VAL A 78 -17.18 -10.94 9.68
CA VAL A 78 -16.60 -11.91 10.60
C VAL A 78 -16.36 -13.21 9.82
N ASN A 79 -15.10 -13.62 9.69
CA ASN A 79 -14.73 -14.95 9.24
C ASN A 79 -14.32 -15.80 10.47
N ARG A 80 -14.06 -17.10 10.26
CA ARG A 80 -13.76 -18.03 11.35
C ARG A 80 -12.51 -17.63 12.15
N ASP A 81 -11.49 -17.18 11.42
CA ASP A 81 -10.13 -16.93 11.95
C ASP A 81 -9.71 -15.46 11.88
N ASN A 82 -10.44 -14.62 11.14
CA ASN A 82 -10.19 -13.20 11.04
C ASN A 82 -11.49 -12.37 11.04
N ILE A 83 -11.39 -11.14 11.49
CA ILE A 83 -12.47 -10.14 11.46
C ILE A 83 -12.00 -8.93 10.70
N THR A 84 -12.79 -8.48 9.73
CA THR A 84 -12.56 -7.24 8.99
C THR A 84 -13.37 -6.12 9.63
N LEU A 85 -12.66 -5.11 10.11
CA LEU A 85 -13.20 -3.87 10.63
C LEU A 85 -13.06 -2.75 9.60
N ASP A 86 -14.06 -1.89 9.57
CA ASP A 86 -14.00 -0.61 8.87
C ASP A 86 -13.65 0.47 9.89
N LEU A 87 -12.52 1.15 9.70
CA LEU A 87 -12.04 2.23 10.57
C LEU A 87 -12.50 3.62 10.09
N GLY A 88 -13.22 3.70 8.97
CA GLY A 88 -13.47 4.96 8.27
C GLY A 88 -12.31 5.36 7.35
N SER A 89 -12.52 6.38 6.52
CA SER A 89 -11.51 6.90 5.58
C SER A 89 -10.91 5.86 4.61
N ASN A 90 -11.73 4.91 4.12
CA ASN A 90 -11.32 3.81 3.24
C ASN A 90 -10.27 2.86 3.81
N ALA A 91 -10.17 2.81 5.14
CA ALA A 91 -9.23 1.95 5.83
C ALA A 91 -9.90 0.70 6.36
N GLU A 92 -9.39 -0.45 5.95
CA GLU A 92 -9.82 -1.74 6.44
C GLU A 92 -8.75 -2.29 7.38
N ALA A 93 -9.16 -2.69 8.59
CA ALA A 93 -8.29 -3.38 9.53
C ALA A 93 -8.70 -4.84 9.64
N VAL A 94 -7.71 -5.73 9.64
CA VAL A 94 -7.93 -7.16 9.86
C VAL A 94 -7.44 -7.52 11.26
N ILE A 95 -8.31 -8.13 12.04
CA ILE A 95 -7.99 -8.68 13.36
C ILE A 95 -7.92 -10.19 13.25
N LEU A 96 -6.81 -10.78 13.69
CA LEU A 96 -6.67 -12.22 13.85
C LEU A 96 -7.33 -12.66 15.16
N ARG A 97 -7.89 -13.88 15.17
CA ARG A 97 -8.51 -14.44 16.37
C ARG A 97 -7.57 -14.54 17.57
N GLU A 98 -6.26 -14.65 17.34
CA GLU A 98 -5.23 -14.71 18.39
C GLU A 98 -5.04 -13.38 19.14
N ASP A 99 -5.33 -12.25 18.49
CA ASP A 99 -5.30 -10.92 19.09
C ASP A 99 -6.60 -10.58 19.85
N MET A 100 -7.64 -11.41 19.69
CA MET A 100 -8.92 -11.22 20.36
C MET A 100 -8.91 -11.86 21.74
N LEU A 101 -9.70 -11.29 22.65
CA LEU A 101 -9.96 -11.96 23.91
C LEU A 101 -10.70 -13.29 23.65
N PRO A 102 -10.23 -14.43 24.19
CA PRO A 102 -10.81 -15.76 23.93
C PRO A 102 -12.30 -15.92 24.32
N ARG A 103 -12.85 -14.97 25.09
CA ARG A 103 -14.21 -15.00 25.63
C ARG A 103 -15.16 -14.00 24.96
N GLU A 104 -14.70 -13.28 23.95
CA GLU A 104 -15.48 -12.21 23.32
C GLU A 104 -15.90 -12.62 21.90
N ASN A 105 -17.20 -12.83 21.70
CA ASN A 105 -17.78 -13.14 20.40
C ASN A 105 -18.31 -11.85 19.76
N PHE A 106 -17.67 -11.41 18.68
CA PHE A 106 -18.11 -10.26 17.89
C PHE A 106 -19.13 -10.66 16.82
N ARG A 107 -20.14 -9.82 16.62
CA ARG A 107 -21.10 -9.94 15.52
C ARG A 107 -20.89 -8.82 14.49
N PRO A 108 -21.24 -9.04 13.21
CA PRO A 108 -21.28 -7.95 12.23
C PRO A 108 -22.17 -6.81 12.75
N GLY A 109 -21.67 -5.58 12.68
CA GLY A 109 -22.35 -4.38 13.20
C GLY A 109 -21.94 -3.94 14.61
N ASP A 110 -21.20 -4.75 15.37
CA ASP A 110 -20.65 -4.31 16.65
C ASP A 110 -19.57 -3.22 16.44
N ARG A 111 -19.53 -2.25 17.35
CA ARG A 111 -18.45 -1.27 17.44
C ARG A 111 -17.34 -1.81 18.33
N ILE A 112 -16.11 -1.74 17.85
CA ILE A 112 -14.92 -2.16 18.60
C ILE A 112 -13.98 -0.99 18.69
N ARG A 113 -13.51 -0.69 19.90
CA ARG A 113 -12.44 0.27 20.13
C ARG A 113 -11.13 -0.49 20.16
N ARG A 114 -10.23 -0.23 19.21
CA ARG A 114 -8.94 -0.92 19.13
C ARG A 114 -7.82 0.06 18.79
N CYS A 115 -6.66 -0.15 19.41
CA CYS A 115 -5.42 0.48 18.96
C CYS A 115 -4.92 -0.26 17.71
N PRO A 116 -4.80 0.39 16.54
CA PRO A 116 -4.24 -0.22 15.34
C PRO A 116 -2.88 -0.83 15.64
N VAL A 117 -2.64 -2.02 15.09
CA VAL A 117 -1.42 -2.79 15.28
C VAL A 117 -0.21 -2.01 14.75
N CYS A 118 0.86 -1.88 15.56
CA CYS A 118 2.14 -1.37 15.07
C CYS A 118 2.84 -2.44 14.22
N GLY A 119 3.56 -1.98 13.20
CA GLY A 119 4.34 -2.81 12.30
C GLY A 119 5.35 -3.71 13.03
N SER A 120 5.74 -4.76 12.31
CA SER A 120 6.57 -5.89 12.71
C SER A 120 7.86 -5.51 13.45
N SER A 121 7.80 -5.37 14.77
CA SER A 121 8.85 -5.78 15.69
C SER A 121 8.29 -5.86 17.12
N GLY A 122 8.45 -7.02 17.75
CA GLY A 122 8.51 -7.18 19.20
C GLY A 122 7.32 -6.74 20.05
N SER A 123 6.47 -7.71 20.41
CA SER A 123 5.71 -7.75 21.68
C SER A 123 4.92 -6.50 22.09
N ALA A 124 3.68 -6.38 21.62
CA ALA A 124 2.67 -5.63 22.35
C ALA A 124 1.37 -6.44 22.35
N ARG A 125 1.05 -7.06 23.50
CA ARG A 125 -0.24 -7.73 23.73
C ARG A 125 -1.33 -6.65 23.66
N ARG A 126 -1.95 -6.49 22.49
CA ARG A 126 -2.98 -5.48 22.22
C ARG A 126 -4.34 -6.15 22.15
N SER A 127 -5.02 -6.21 23.28
CA SER A 127 -6.39 -6.71 23.44
C SER A 127 -7.41 -5.73 22.85
N ALA A 128 -8.32 -6.21 22.00
CA ALA A 128 -9.55 -5.51 21.66
C ALA A 128 -10.56 -5.62 22.82
N VAL A 129 -11.33 -4.56 23.08
CA VAL A 129 -12.39 -4.52 24.11
C VAL A 129 -13.67 -4.05 23.44
N ARG A 130 -14.79 -4.76 23.64
CA ARG A 130 -16.13 -4.31 23.22
C ARG A 130 -16.67 -3.31 24.23
N ASP A 131 -17.08 -2.14 23.76
CA ASP A 131 -17.80 -1.18 24.59
C ASP A 131 -19.26 -1.63 24.78
N PRO A 132 -19.81 -1.61 26.00
CA PRO A 132 -21.22 -1.85 26.24
C PRO A 132 -22.01 -0.52 26.22
N PHE A 133 -22.36 0.00 25.04
CA PHE A 133 -23.40 1.01 24.86
C PHE A 133 -24.02 0.96 23.46
#